data_AF-A0A4Q7AJR1-F1
#
_entry.id   AF-A0A4Q7AJR1-F1
#
_cell.length_a   1.000
_cell.length_b   1.000
_cell.length_c   1.000
_cell.angle_alpha   90.00
_cell.angle_beta   90.00
_cell.angle_gamma   90.00
#
_symmetry.space_group_name_H-M   'P 1'
#
loop_
_entity.id
_entity.type
_entity.pdbx_description
1 polymer ?
#
loop_
_entity_poly.entity_id
_entity_poly.type
_entity_poly.pdbx_seq_one_letter_code
_entity_poly.pdbx_strand_id
1 'polypeptide(L)'
;MSTQNTKKPHDLSFGCIKEFYIPRPEANHLNAQDVIHSLLSQAINSSRTTQICFDENDQLAVNPAIVSNLIWTIQTKLEMIEKILPLAFEGDSDEKAVTL
;
A
#
# COMPACT_ATOMS: atom_id res chain seq x y z
N MET A 1 10.77 -23.51 27.43
CA MET A 1 11.41 -23.32 26.11
C MET A 1 10.73 -22.15 25.43
N SER A 2 11.38 -20.99 25.37
CA SER A 2 10.79 -19.79 24.74
C SER A 2 11.08 -19.80 23.25
N THR A 3 10.03 -19.87 22.43
CA THR A 3 10.11 -19.71 20.97
C THR A 3 10.21 -18.23 20.64
N GLN A 4 11.43 -17.74 20.43
CA GLN A 4 11.64 -16.41 19.87
C GLN A 4 11.20 -16.42 18.40
N ASN A 5 10.08 -15.76 18.13
CA ASN A 5 9.59 -15.53 16.78
C ASN A 5 10.44 -14.39 16.16
N THR A 6 11.59 -14.74 15.60
CA THR A 6 12.43 -13.80 14.83
C THR A 6 11.71 -13.47 13.53
N LYS A 7 10.80 -12.49 13.57
CA LYS A 7 10.30 -11.83 12.36
C LYS A 7 11.52 -11.30 11.60
N LYS A 8 11.88 -11.95 10.50
CA LYS A 8 12.88 -11.45 9.56
C LYS A 8 12.45 -10.03 9.16
N PRO A 9 13.34 -9.02 9.22
CA PRO A 9 13.02 -7.68 8.73
C PRO A 9 12.57 -7.80 7.28
N HIS A 10 11.39 -7.28 6.96
CA HIS A 10 10.93 -7.24 5.59
C HIS A 10 11.81 -6.22 4.86
N ASP A 11 12.70 -6.70 4.01
CA ASP A 11 13.62 -5.84 3.27
C ASP A 11 12.86 -5.13 2.14
N LEU A 12 12.47 -3.90 2.41
CA LEU A 12 11.82 -2.99 1.47
C LEU A 12 12.79 -2.49 0.36
N SER A 13 14.05 -2.93 0.34
CA SER A 13 15.03 -2.56 -0.69
C SER A 13 14.66 -3.05 -2.10
N PHE A 14 13.81 -4.08 -2.20
CA PHE A 14 13.27 -4.58 -3.47
C PHE A 14 12.04 -3.81 -3.96
N GLY A 15 11.49 -2.89 -3.17
CA GLY A 15 10.35 -2.07 -3.57
C GLY A 15 10.78 -0.91 -4.46
N CYS A 16 10.37 -0.92 -5.74
CA CYS A 16 10.62 0.15 -6.71
C CYS A 16 9.99 1.51 -6.33
N ILE A 17 9.37 1.65 -5.15
CA ILE A 17 8.61 2.82 -4.73
C ILE A 17 9.41 4.13 -4.80
N LYS A 18 10.74 4.09 -4.59
CA LYS A 18 11.60 5.28 -4.75
C LYS A 18 11.56 5.86 -6.17
N GLU A 19 11.23 5.04 -7.17
CA GLU A 19 11.06 5.45 -8.57
C GLU A 19 9.65 5.97 -8.86
N PHE A 20 8.66 5.64 -8.02
CA PHE A 20 7.25 5.97 -8.25
C PHE A 20 6.70 7.10 -7.37
N TYR A 21 7.39 7.47 -6.29
CA TYR A 21 6.90 8.51 -5.39
C TYR A 21 8.04 9.35 -4.79
N ILE A 22 8.12 10.61 -5.24
CA ILE A 22 8.92 11.67 -4.61
C ILE A 22 7.91 12.70 -4.08
N PRO A 23 7.71 12.81 -2.75
CA PRO A 23 6.81 13.82 -2.20
C PRO A 23 7.33 15.20 -2.59
N ARG A 24 6.46 16.03 -3.18
CA ARG A 24 6.81 17.40 -3.53
C ARG A 24 6.82 18.28 -2.27
N PRO A 25 7.62 19.37 -2.23
CA PRO A 25 7.67 20.28 -1.09
C PRO A 25 6.30 20.88 -0.69
N GLU A 26 5.34 20.90 -1.61
CA GLU A 26 3.99 21.44 -1.41
C GLU A 26 2.96 20.38 -0.99
N ALA A 27 3.38 19.15 -0.70
CA ALA A 27 2.48 18.10 -0.21
C ALA A 27 1.93 18.49 1.18
N ASN A 28 0.60 18.61 1.29
CA ASN A 28 -0.10 18.83 2.55
C ASN A 28 -0.96 17.60 2.92
N HIS A 29 -1.43 17.52 4.16
CA HIS A 29 -2.14 16.35 4.68
C HIS A 29 -3.41 16.00 3.86
N LEU A 30 -4.14 17.01 3.33
CA LEU A 30 -5.31 16.80 2.47
C LEU A 30 -4.93 16.11 1.16
N ASN A 31 -3.87 16.58 0.50
CA ASN A 31 -3.35 15.96 -0.72
C ASN A 31 -2.85 14.52 -0.45
N ALA A 32 -2.26 14.27 0.73
CA ALA A 32 -1.82 12.93 1.11
C ALA A 32 -3.02 11.97 1.35
N GLN A 33 -4.09 12.44 1.99
CA GLN A 33 -5.33 11.67 2.18
C GLN A 33 -6.00 11.31 0.85
N ASP A 34 -6.09 12.25 -0.09
CA ASP A 34 -6.66 12.01 -1.42
C ASP A 34 -5.85 10.97 -2.21
N VAL A 35 -4.52 11.04 -2.13
CA VAL A 35 -3.63 10.06 -2.78
C VAL A 35 -3.82 8.68 -2.16
N ILE A 36 -3.90 8.56 -0.83
CA ILE A 36 -4.17 7.29 -0.16
C ILE A 36 -5.53 6.72 -0.57
N HIS A 37 -6.56 7.55 -0.60
CA HIS A 37 -7.91 7.12 -1.01
C HIS A 37 -7.92 6.58 -2.44
N SER A 38 -7.22 7.26 -3.36
CA SER A 38 -7.06 6.81 -4.75
C SER A 38 -6.30 5.48 -4.83
N LEU A 39 -5.15 5.36 -4.16
CA LEU A 39 -4.35 4.14 -4.14
C LEU A 39 -5.14 2.95 -3.58
N LEU A 40 -5.87 3.16 -2.48
CA LEU A 40 -6.68 2.13 -1.85
C LEU A 40 -7.84 1.69 -2.77
N SER A 41 -8.56 2.63 -3.36
CA SER A 41 -9.64 2.34 -4.31
C SER A 41 -9.15 1.49 -5.48
N GLN A 42 -7.97 1.83 -6.02
CA GLN A 42 -7.39 1.05 -7.10
C GLN A 42 -6.88 -0.32 -6.64
N ALA A 43 -6.31 -0.44 -5.44
CA ALA A 43 -5.89 -1.73 -4.89
C ALA A 43 -7.09 -2.67 -4.67
N ILE A 44 -8.22 -2.14 -4.17
CA ILE A 44 -9.48 -2.88 -4.03
C ILE A 44 -9.98 -3.37 -5.40
N ASN A 45 -9.96 -2.50 -6.42
CA ASN A 45 -10.34 -2.90 -7.76
C ASN A 45 -9.43 -4.00 -8.32
N SER A 46 -8.11 -3.87 -8.18
CA SER A 46 -7.16 -4.91 -8.57
C SER A 46 -7.38 -6.22 -7.81
N SER A 47 -7.73 -6.17 -6.52
CA SER A 47 -8.06 -7.36 -5.71
C SER A 47 -9.30 -8.07 -6.22
N ARG A 48 -10.35 -7.33 -6.57
CA ARG A 48 -11.58 -7.90 -7.17
C ARG A 48 -11.29 -8.55 -8.52
N THR A 49 -10.52 -7.88 -9.37
CA THR A 49 -10.08 -8.45 -10.65
C THR A 49 -9.24 -9.70 -10.44
N THR A 50 -8.38 -9.73 -9.43
CA THR A 50 -7.58 -10.91 -9.08
C THR A 50 -8.47 -12.08 -8.67
N GLN A 51 -9.53 -11.85 -7.88
CA GLN A 51 -10.47 -12.92 -7.50
C GLN A 51 -11.19 -13.51 -8.71
N ILE A 52 -11.61 -12.68 -9.67
CA ILE A 52 -12.27 -13.14 -10.92
C ILE A 52 -11.35 -14.01 -11.79
N CYS A 53 -10.03 -13.96 -11.56
CA CYS A 53 -9.09 -14.82 -12.27
C CYS A 53 -9.16 -16.30 -11.83
N PHE A 54 -9.84 -16.59 -10.73
CA PHE A 54 -10.03 -17.95 -10.21
C PHE A 54 -11.47 -18.41 -10.47
N ASP A 55 -11.64 -19.70 -10.76
CA ASP A 55 -12.95 -20.32 -10.91
C ASP A 55 -13.58 -20.72 -9.56
N GLU A 56 -14.76 -21.35 -9.60
CA GLU A 56 -15.49 -21.80 -8.40
C GLU A 56 -14.76 -22.89 -7.59
N ASN A 57 -13.70 -23.50 -8.14
CA ASN A 57 -12.86 -24.51 -7.48
C ASN A 57 -11.49 -23.94 -7.05
N ASP A 58 -11.37 -22.61 -6.97
CA ASP A 58 -10.14 -21.87 -6.69
C ASP A 58 -8.99 -22.20 -7.68
N GLN A 59 -9.31 -22.68 -8.89
CA GLN A 59 -8.32 -22.93 -9.93
C GLN A 59 -8.13 -21.66 -10.76
N LEU A 60 -6.88 -21.40 -11.13
CA LEU A 60 -6.54 -20.28 -11.98
C LEU A 60 -7.13 -20.48 -13.39
N ALA A 61 -8.08 -19.63 -13.78
CA ALA A 61 -8.83 -19.70 -15.04
C ALA A 61 -8.25 -18.81 -16.15
N VAL A 62 -7.22 -18.00 -15.84
CA VAL A 62 -6.57 -17.06 -16.78
C VAL A 62 -5.06 -17.29 -16.80
N ASN A 63 -4.35 -16.57 -17.67
CA ASN A 63 -2.89 -16.65 -17.74
C ASN A 63 -2.24 -16.26 -16.38
N PRO A 64 -1.36 -17.12 -15.81
CA PRO A 64 -0.67 -16.85 -14.53
C PRO A 64 0.10 -15.53 -14.48
N ALA A 65 0.61 -15.05 -15.62
CA ALA A 65 1.30 -13.77 -15.71
C ALA A 65 0.38 -12.59 -15.41
N ILE A 66 -0.90 -12.68 -15.78
CA ILE A 66 -1.90 -11.63 -15.51
C ILE A 66 -2.15 -11.53 -14.01
N VAL A 67 -2.40 -12.66 -13.35
CA VAL A 67 -2.61 -12.69 -11.89
C VAL A 67 -1.37 -12.23 -11.13
N SER A 68 -0.19 -12.65 -11.55
CA SER A 68 1.06 -12.21 -10.94
C SER A 68 1.23 -10.68 -11.03
N ASN A 69 0.91 -10.08 -12.18
CA ASN A 69 0.95 -8.63 -12.36
C ASN A 69 -0.11 -7.89 -11.51
N LEU A 70 -1.30 -8.47 -11.35
CA LEU A 70 -2.34 -7.89 -10.49
C LEU A 70 -1.93 -7.94 -9.01
N ILE A 71 -1.37 -9.07 -8.55
CA ILE A 71 -0.84 -9.22 -7.18
C ILE A 71 0.29 -8.21 -6.94
N TRP A 72 1.23 -8.10 -7.88
CA TRP A 72 2.31 -7.12 -7.82
C TRP A 72 1.78 -5.67 -7.73
N THR A 73 0.75 -5.36 -8.50
CA THR A 73 0.09 -4.04 -8.48
C THR A 73 -0.55 -3.75 -7.12
N ILE A 74 -1.21 -4.74 -6.52
CA ILE A 74 -1.80 -4.61 -5.17
C ILE A 74 -0.69 -4.35 -4.15
N GLN A 75 0.36 -5.16 -4.15
CA GLN A 75 1.50 -5.00 -3.24
C GLN A 75 2.12 -3.61 -3.37
N THR A 76 2.45 -3.18 -4.58
CA THR A 76 3.06 -1.87 -4.82
C THR A 76 2.20 -0.73 -4.28
N LYS A 77 0.88 -0.78 -4.47
CA LYS A 77 -0.04 0.25 -3.97
C LYS A 77 -0.13 0.25 -2.45
N LEU A 78 -0.13 -0.91 -1.80
CA LEU A 78 -0.11 -1.00 -0.34
C LEU A 78 1.18 -0.44 0.25
N GLU A 79 2.33 -0.72 -0.37
CA GLU A 79 3.61 -0.17 0.08
C GLU A 79 3.68 1.35 -0.15
N MET A 80 3.07 1.87 -1.22
CA MET A 80 2.92 3.33 -1.42
C MET A 80 2.03 3.97 -0.36
N ILE A 81 0.91 3.34 -0.01
CA ILE A 81 0.03 3.80 1.08
C ILE A 81 0.81 3.86 2.39
N GLU A 82 1.56 2.81 2.75
CA GLU A 82 2.35 2.77 3.99
C GLU A 82 3.31 3.96 4.11
N LYS A 83 3.92 4.40 3.00
CA LYS A 83 4.82 5.56 3.00
C LYS A 83 4.12 6.91 3.06
N ILE A 84 2.91 7.02 2.52
CA ILE A 84 2.17 8.29 2.47
C ILE A 84 1.32 8.46 3.73
N LEU A 85 0.95 7.36 4.39
CA LEU A 85 0.08 7.36 5.57
C LEU A 85 0.54 8.33 6.67
N PRO A 86 1.83 8.42 7.04
CA PRO A 86 2.27 9.40 8.03
C PRO A 86 1.97 10.85 7.63
N LEU A 87 2.25 11.23 6.37
CA LEU A 87 2.02 12.58 5.83
C LEU A 87 0.54 12.99 5.85
N ALA A 88 -0.36 12.01 5.75
CA ALA A 88 -1.81 12.23 5.80
C ALA A 88 -2.33 12.58 7.19
N PHE A 89 -1.54 12.33 8.25
CA PHE A 89 -1.92 12.56 9.65
C PHE A 89 -0.92 13.45 10.42
N GLU A 90 0.20 13.87 9.82
CA GLU A 90 1.17 14.79 10.44
C GLU A 90 0.54 16.16 10.82
N GLY A 91 -0.51 16.60 10.13
CA GLY A 91 -1.25 17.83 10.47
C GLY A 91 -2.05 17.77 11.79
N ASP A 92 -2.35 16.58 12.31
CA ASP A 92 -3.11 16.40 13.56
C ASP A 92 -2.22 16.41 14.83
N SER A 93 -0.90 16.24 14.67
CA SER A 93 0.04 16.15 15.79
C SER A 93 0.42 17.51 16.39
N ASP A 94 0.41 18.58 15.61
CA ASP A 94 0.83 19.91 16.06
C ASP A 94 -0.33 20.73 16.68
N GLU A 95 -1.59 20.42 16.37
CA GLU A 95 -2.74 21.19 16.87
C GLU A 95 -3.13 20.85 18.31
N LYS A 96 -2.71 19.68 18.83
CA LYS A 96 -3.02 19.25 20.22
C LYS A 96 -1.94 19.59 21.25
N ALA A 97 -0.84 20.22 20.85
CA ALA A 97 0.26 20.59 21.75
C ALA A 97 0.11 21.99 22.38
N VAL A 98 -0.91 22.77 22.01
CA VAL A 98 -1.16 24.11 22.57
C VAL A 98 -2.50 24.13 23.31
N THR A 99 -2.56 23.44 24.45
CA THR A 99 -3.44 23.82 25.55
C THR A 99 -2.91 23.22 26.86
N LEU A 100 -2.04 23.99 27.54
CA LEU A 100 -1.80 23.91 28.98
C LEU A 100 -2.30 25.20 29.61
#